data_AF-A0A9P7KQE1-F1
#
_entry.id   AF-A0A9P7KQE1-F1
#
_cell.length_a   1.000
_cell.length_b   1.000
_cell.length_c   1.000
_cell.angle_alpha   90.00
_cell.angle_beta   90.00
_cell.angle_gamma   90.00
#
_symmetry.space_group_name_H-M   'P 1'
#
loop_
_entity.id
_entity.type
_entity.pdbx_description
1 polymer ?
#
loop_
_entity_poly.entity_id
_entity_poly.type
_entity_poly.pdbx_seq_one_letter_code
_entity_poly.pdbx_strand_id
1 'polypeptide(L)'
;MTDTGPSLVVDDATVHFWVTTSCRLALKSDALLYAMYMVVTLQTEHRSGFTDLEASDTCRTYLNLALREHHKDVAEMSAHNIEYICLTSSMLRIHGFVRLQGRSLQPYNPPMDWLRITGSSTAVFRQAWDLIKDKPKSVAYEMIESTSDFRDDNESEELRRDLEHLMSREKPHELEEPWDSETEAAYAGALNSIGGIWKALDSQRPAGGVGRRVVVFPMLLNKRFADMVEEVRPRALVILAHYFALLAILSRVWWIGDSGPREVRAIAAILPDEWQGLLDWPKRILQEHYVAVENKE
;
A
#
# COMPACT_ATOMS: atom_id res chain seq x y z
N MET A 1 18.11 -14.95 0.23
CA MET A 1 18.12 -13.47 0.25
C MET A 1 18.88 -12.83 -0.90
N THR A 2 19.93 -13.45 -1.47
CA THR A 2 20.71 -12.87 -2.58
C THR A 2 19.85 -12.41 -3.75
N ASP A 3 18.81 -13.18 -4.08
CA ASP A 3 17.89 -12.82 -5.18
C ASP A 3 16.61 -12.13 -4.68
N THR A 4 16.15 -12.52 -3.48
CA THR A 4 14.90 -12.02 -2.90
C THR A 4 15.00 -10.55 -2.51
N GLY A 5 16.03 -10.14 -1.76
CA GLY A 5 16.18 -8.76 -1.26
C GLY A 5 16.11 -7.72 -2.38
N PRO A 6 16.93 -7.85 -3.45
CA PRO A 6 16.86 -6.94 -4.60
C PRO A 6 15.49 -6.92 -5.29
N SER A 7 14.75 -8.04 -5.30
CA SER A 7 13.43 -8.10 -5.92
C SER A 7 12.30 -7.41 -5.14
N LEU A 8 12.55 -7.00 -3.89
CA LEU A 8 11.56 -6.28 -3.06
C LEU A 8 11.63 -4.76 -3.27
N VAL A 9 12.71 -4.29 -3.89
CA VAL A 9 13.03 -2.87 -4.03
C VAL A 9 12.05 -2.21 -5.00
N VAL A 10 11.46 -1.08 -4.57
CA VAL A 10 10.65 -0.21 -5.43
C VAL A 10 11.40 1.03 -5.90
N ASP A 11 12.55 1.31 -5.28
CA ASP A 11 13.42 2.45 -5.57
C ASP A 11 14.84 2.31 -5.02
N ASP A 12 15.79 3.02 -5.61
CA ASP A 12 17.21 2.94 -5.22
C ASP A 12 17.48 3.36 -3.77
N ALA A 13 16.68 4.28 -3.19
CA ALA A 13 16.90 4.75 -1.83
C ALA A 13 16.60 3.68 -0.78
N THR A 14 15.69 2.74 -1.09
CA THR A 14 15.29 1.66 -0.17
C THR A 14 16.08 0.37 -0.34
N VAL A 15 16.97 0.27 -1.33
CA VAL A 15 17.77 -0.95 -1.61
C VAL A 15 18.45 -1.47 -0.36
N HIS A 16 19.10 -0.59 0.39
CA HIS A 16 19.92 -1.01 1.52
C HIS A 16 19.09 -1.60 2.67
N PHE A 17 17.82 -1.19 2.83
CA PHE A 17 16.88 -1.76 3.80
C PHE A 17 16.72 -3.26 3.58
N TRP A 18 16.49 -3.66 2.33
CA TRP A 18 16.11 -5.02 1.94
C TRP A 18 17.30 -5.94 1.72
N VAL A 19 18.41 -5.40 1.21
CA VAL A 19 19.58 -6.22 0.82
C VAL A 19 20.56 -6.40 1.97
N THR A 20 20.83 -5.35 2.74
CA THR A 20 21.93 -5.35 3.73
C THR A 20 21.43 -5.25 5.17
N THR A 21 20.62 -4.22 5.48
CA THR A 21 20.19 -3.92 6.86
C THR A 21 19.32 -5.03 7.43
N SER A 22 18.29 -5.48 6.69
CA SER A 22 17.42 -6.57 7.14
C SER A 22 18.20 -7.84 7.49
N CYS A 23 19.13 -8.25 6.61
CA CYS A 23 19.95 -9.45 6.84
C CYS A 23 20.80 -9.33 8.11
N ARG A 24 21.42 -8.17 8.35
CA ARG A 24 22.25 -7.94 9.54
C ARG A 24 21.42 -7.92 10.82
N LEU A 25 20.24 -7.31 10.78
CA LEU A 25 19.37 -7.13 11.94
C LEU A 25 18.58 -8.41 12.28
N ALA A 26 18.25 -9.24 11.30
CA ALA A 26 17.52 -10.50 11.51
C ALA A 26 18.26 -11.50 12.40
N LEU A 27 19.59 -11.42 12.49
CA LEU A 27 20.39 -12.24 13.42
C LEU A 27 20.07 -11.97 14.90
N LYS A 28 19.34 -10.90 15.19
CA LYS A 28 19.01 -10.44 16.55
C LYS A 28 17.51 -10.35 16.80
N SER A 29 16.68 -10.71 15.83
CA SER A 29 15.22 -10.62 15.95
C SER A 29 14.56 -11.80 15.26
N ASP A 30 13.88 -12.62 16.07
CA ASP A 30 13.09 -13.75 15.58
C ASP A 30 11.97 -13.28 14.65
N ALA A 31 11.27 -12.20 15.00
CA ALA A 31 10.19 -11.65 14.19
C ALA A 31 10.66 -11.28 12.77
N LEU A 32 11.79 -10.56 12.69
CA LEU A 32 12.37 -10.16 11.40
C LEU A 32 12.90 -11.37 10.62
N LEU A 33 13.54 -12.32 11.29
CA LEU A 33 14.04 -13.54 10.66
C LEU A 33 12.90 -14.37 10.06
N TYR A 34 11.81 -14.58 10.81
CA TYR A 34 10.63 -15.29 10.31
C TYR A 34 9.95 -14.53 9.18
N ALA A 35 9.87 -13.20 9.26
CA ALA A 35 9.33 -12.41 8.16
C ALA A 35 10.17 -12.53 6.88
N MET A 36 11.49 -12.60 7.00
CA MET A 36 12.37 -12.86 5.85
C MET A 36 12.11 -14.22 5.23
N TYR A 37 11.98 -15.28 6.05
CA TYR A 37 11.65 -16.62 5.52
C TYR A 37 10.28 -16.64 4.85
N MET A 38 9.28 -16.00 5.45
CA MET A 38 7.94 -15.83 4.87
C MET A 38 8.00 -15.16 3.49
N VAL A 39 8.77 -14.07 3.33
CA VAL A 39 8.91 -13.39 2.03
C VAL A 39 9.64 -14.26 1.00
N VAL A 40 10.66 -15.01 1.42
CA VAL A 40 11.38 -15.95 0.52
C VAL A 40 10.45 -17.05 0.02
N THR A 41 9.67 -17.67 0.91
CA THR A 41 8.71 -18.71 0.53
C THR A 41 7.60 -18.15 -0.35
N LEU A 42 7.14 -16.94 -0.08
CA LEU A 42 6.13 -16.26 -0.87
C LEU A 42 6.62 -15.97 -2.31
N GLN A 43 7.90 -15.65 -2.46
CA GLN A 43 8.51 -15.51 -3.78
C GLN A 43 8.58 -16.86 -4.53
N THR A 44 8.87 -17.95 -3.81
CA THR A 44 8.84 -19.31 -4.39
C THR A 44 7.43 -19.68 -4.85
N GLU A 45 6.40 -19.44 -4.01
CA GLU A 45 5.00 -19.62 -4.40
C GLU A 45 4.69 -18.84 -5.68
N HIS A 46 5.02 -17.54 -5.73
CA HIS A 46 4.78 -16.71 -6.90
C HIS A 46 5.48 -17.24 -8.17
N ARG A 47 6.74 -17.67 -8.07
CA ARG A 47 7.50 -18.25 -9.20
C ARG A 47 6.87 -19.54 -9.74
N SER A 48 6.17 -20.30 -8.89
CA SER A 48 5.42 -21.49 -9.31
C SER A 48 4.04 -21.15 -9.91
N GLY A 49 3.62 -19.88 -9.91
CA GLY A 49 2.22 -19.54 -10.23
C GLY A 49 1.25 -19.93 -9.12
N PHE A 50 1.70 -19.93 -7.87
CA PHE A 50 0.95 -20.32 -6.66
C PHE A 50 0.48 -21.78 -6.64
N THR A 51 1.20 -22.69 -7.31
CA THR A 51 0.88 -24.13 -7.33
C THR A 51 1.71 -24.96 -6.35
N ASP A 52 2.80 -24.41 -5.82
CA ASP A 52 3.65 -25.09 -4.84
C ASP A 52 3.02 -25.07 -3.44
N LEU A 53 2.37 -26.19 -3.08
CA LEU A 53 1.69 -26.35 -1.80
C LEU A 53 2.64 -26.39 -0.61
N GLU A 54 3.85 -26.93 -0.78
CA GLU A 54 4.85 -27.00 0.29
C GLU A 54 5.39 -25.60 0.61
N ALA A 55 5.67 -24.81 -0.43
CA ALA A 55 6.03 -23.40 -0.26
C ALA A 55 4.90 -22.63 0.43
N SER A 56 3.64 -22.92 0.11
CA SER A 56 2.47 -22.27 0.73
C SER A 56 2.31 -22.61 2.21
N ASP A 57 2.47 -23.89 2.57
CA ASP A 57 2.43 -24.32 3.96
C ASP A 57 3.58 -23.72 4.78
N THR A 58 4.76 -23.63 4.17
CA THR A 58 5.95 -23.03 4.79
C THR A 58 5.77 -21.52 4.97
N CYS A 59 5.24 -20.83 3.96
CA CYS A 59 4.89 -19.41 4.01
C CYS A 59 3.90 -19.10 5.14
N ARG A 60 2.83 -19.89 5.25
CA ARG A 60 1.86 -19.78 6.35
C ARG A 60 2.51 -20.02 7.72
N THR A 61 3.42 -20.99 7.81
CA THR A 61 4.15 -21.28 9.05
C THR A 61 4.97 -20.08 9.50
N TYR A 62 5.80 -19.53 8.61
CA TYR A 62 6.63 -18.37 8.94
C TYR A 62 5.83 -17.08 9.11
N LEU A 63 4.71 -16.90 8.40
CA LEU A 63 3.78 -15.80 8.66
C LEU A 63 3.26 -15.83 10.09
N ASN A 64 2.79 -16.98 10.56
CA ASN A 64 2.26 -17.13 11.92
C ASN A 64 3.35 -16.90 12.98
N LEU A 65 4.56 -17.43 12.76
CA LEU A 65 5.70 -17.19 13.65
C LEU A 65 6.11 -15.71 13.67
N ALA A 66 6.20 -15.07 12.51
CA ALA A 66 6.52 -13.65 12.38
C ALA A 66 5.48 -12.78 13.10
N LEU A 67 4.18 -13.02 12.87
CA LEU A 67 3.10 -12.29 13.54
C LEU A 67 3.15 -12.47 15.06
N ARG A 68 3.38 -13.69 15.54
CA ARG A 68 3.46 -13.98 16.98
C ARG A 68 4.59 -13.21 17.66
N GLU A 69 5.80 -13.27 17.11
CA GLU A 69 6.94 -12.55 17.70
C GLU A 69 6.81 -11.04 17.50
N HIS A 70 6.32 -10.59 16.35
CA HIS A 70 6.08 -9.17 16.08
C HIS A 70 5.09 -8.55 17.07
N HIS A 71 4.01 -9.26 17.42
CA HIS A 71 3.06 -8.78 18.43
C HIS A 71 3.71 -8.61 19.81
N LYS A 72 4.63 -9.51 20.20
CA LYS A 72 5.39 -9.35 21.46
C LYS A 72 6.32 -8.14 21.39
N ASP A 73 7.06 -7.99 20.30
CA ASP A 73 7.98 -6.86 20.11
C ASP A 73 7.23 -5.51 20.16
N VAL A 74 6.05 -5.44 19.52
CA VAL A 74 5.20 -4.23 19.54
C VAL A 74 4.64 -3.94 20.94
N ALA A 75 4.30 -4.96 21.73
CA ALA A 75 3.83 -4.78 23.10
C ALA A 75 4.93 -4.19 24.02
N GLU A 76 6.20 -4.47 23.72
CA GLU A 76 7.38 -3.96 24.44
C GLU A 76 8.17 -2.94 23.60
N MET A 77 7.46 -2.15 22.77
CA MET A 77 8.08 -1.23 21.83
C MET A 77 9.00 -0.22 22.54
N SER A 78 10.25 -0.16 22.10
CA SER A 78 11.26 0.70 22.68
C SER A 78 12.31 1.10 21.64
N ALA A 79 13.19 2.04 22.02
CA ALA A 79 14.30 2.46 21.19
C ALA A 79 15.32 1.34 20.86
N HIS A 80 15.23 0.17 21.51
CA HIS A 80 16.13 -0.97 21.28
C HIS A 80 15.63 -1.93 20.19
N ASN A 81 14.31 -2.10 20.04
CA ASN A 81 13.72 -3.06 19.10
C ASN A 81 12.97 -2.41 17.92
N ILE A 82 12.85 -1.07 17.91
CA ILE A 82 12.04 -0.35 16.91
C ILE A 82 12.45 -0.60 15.46
N GLU A 83 13.75 -0.80 15.20
CA GLU A 83 14.26 -1.09 13.86
C GLU A 83 13.78 -2.46 13.36
N TYR A 84 13.75 -3.46 14.24
CA TYR A 84 13.24 -4.79 13.91
C TYR A 84 11.73 -4.76 13.65
N ILE A 85 11.00 -4.01 14.48
CA ILE A 85 9.55 -3.83 14.35
C ILE A 85 9.23 -3.21 12.99
N CYS A 86 9.86 -2.08 12.63
CA CYS A 86 9.57 -1.37 11.37
C CYS A 86 9.87 -2.22 10.13
N LEU A 87 10.99 -2.95 10.13
CA LEU A 87 11.34 -3.85 9.03
C LEU A 87 10.39 -5.04 8.93
N THR A 88 10.02 -5.64 10.07
CA THR A 88 9.06 -6.75 10.12
C THR A 88 7.68 -6.32 9.60
N SER A 89 7.16 -5.17 10.05
CA SER A 89 5.89 -4.62 9.56
C SER A 89 5.93 -4.37 8.04
N SER A 90 7.08 -3.95 7.51
CA SER A 90 7.23 -3.70 6.07
C SER A 90 7.28 -5.00 5.25
N MET A 91 7.83 -6.08 5.80
CA MET A 91 7.75 -7.42 5.18
C MET A 91 6.33 -7.99 5.23
N LEU A 92 5.61 -7.80 6.33
CA LEU A 92 4.19 -8.18 6.43
C LEU A 92 3.33 -7.42 5.41
N ARG A 93 3.70 -6.16 5.09
CA ARG A 93 3.04 -5.38 4.04
C ARG A 93 3.22 -5.99 2.66
N ILE A 94 4.43 -6.46 2.33
CA ILE A 94 4.69 -7.17 1.06
C ILE A 94 3.77 -8.38 0.95
N HIS A 95 3.63 -9.17 2.01
CA HIS A 95 2.66 -10.26 2.05
C HIS A 95 1.23 -9.77 1.79
N GLY A 96 0.80 -8.67 2.41
CA GLY A 96 -0.51 -8.06 2.16
C GLY A 96 -0.76 -7.76 0.68
N PHE A 97 0.22 -7.22 -0.04
CA PHE A 97 0.09 -6.93 -1.48
C PHE A 97 0.05 -8.20 -2.34
N VAL A 98 0.82 -9.25 -2.00
CA VAL A 98 0.71 -10.53 -2.70
C VAL A 98 -0.68 -11.16 -2.50
N ARG A 99 -1.25 -11.04 -1.30
CA ARG A 99 -2.63 -11.48 -1.04
C ARG A 99 -3.67 -10.66 -1.78
N LEU A 100 -3.47 -9.34 -1.90
CA LEU A 100 -4.29 -8.47 -2.75
C LEU A 100 -4.25 -8.96 -4.21
N GLN A 101 -3.07 -9.29 -4.74
CA GLN A 101 -2.92 -9.85 -6.08
C GLN A 101 -3.67 -11.19 -6.23
N GLY A 102 -3.61 -12.08 -5.25
CA GLY A 102 -4.21 -13.42 -5.34
C GLY A 102 -5.71 -13.53 -5.02
N ARG A 103 -6.38 -12.46 -4.60
CA ARG A 103 -7.76 -12.55 -4.08
C ARG A 103 -8.81 -12.83 -5.17
N SER A 104 -9.91 -13.45 -4.76
CA SER A 104 -11.12 -13.52 -5.59
C SER A 104 -11.81 -12.16 -5.66
N LEU A 105 -12.29 -11.81 -6.85
CA LEU A 105 -13.04 -10.58 -7.11
C LEU A 105 -14.51 -10.87 -7.46
N GLN A 106 -14.94 -12.13 -7.37
CA GLN A 106 -16.31 -12.56 -7.72
C GLN A 106 -16.89 -13.48 -6.63
N PRO A 107 -17.98 -13.09 -5.95
CA PRO A 107 -18.57 -11.74 -5.96
C PRO A 107 -17.56 -10.70 -5.44
N TYR A 108 -17.66 -9.45 -5.93
CA TYR A 108 -16.75 -8.40 -5.47
C TYR A 108 -16.98 -8.12 -3.99
N ASN A 109 -15.87 -8.13 -3.25
CA ASN A 109 -15.82 -7.60 -1.89
C ASN A 109 -14.66 -6.59 -1.88
N PRO A 110 -14.69 -5.54 -1.05
CA PRO A 110 -13.54 -4.67 -0.88
C PRO A 110 -12.34 -5.42 -0.26
N PRO A 111 -11.09 -5.00 -0.53
CA PRO A 111 -9.89 -5.69 -0.04
C PRO A 111 -9.54 -5.35 1.42
N MET A 112 -10.49 -5.62 2.33
CA MET A 112 -10.37 -5.24 3.74
C MET A 112 -9.20 -5.91 4.48
N ASP A 113 -8.85 -7.14 4.13
CA ASP A 113 -7.69 -7.81 4.75
C ASP A 113 -6.38 -7.09 4.43
N TRP A 114 -6.22 -6.64 3.17
CA TRP A 114 -5.06 -5.85 2.76
C TRP A 114 -5.04 -4.50 3.48
N LEU A 115 -6.18 -3.78 3.52
CA LEU A 115 -6.30 -2.50 4.24
C LEU A 115 -5.99 -2.64 5.74
N ARG A 116 -6.41 -3.74 6.38
CA ARG A 116 -6.12 -4.01 7.79
C ARG A 116 -4.65 -4.32 8.05
N ILE A 117 -4.02 -5.14 7.20
CA ILE A 117 -2.58 -5.45 7.28
C ILE A 117 -1.75 -4.17 7.15
N THR A 118 -2.11 -3.29 6.22
CA THR A 118 -1.40 -2.02 6.03
C THR A 118 -1.71 -1.03 7.15
N GLY A 119 -2.97 -0.92 7.58
CA GLY A 119 -3.40 0.03 8.61
C GLY A 119 -2.83 -0.26 10.00
N SER A 120 -2.57 -1.53 10.34
CA SER A 120 -1.89 -1.87 11.60
C SER A 120 -0.46 -1.31 11.67
N SER A 121 0.21 -1.16 10.53
CA SER A 121 1.53 -0.55 10.46
C SER A 121 1.49 0.94 10.81
N THR A 122 0.39 1.66 10.52
CA THR A 122 0.30 3.11 10.76
C THR A 122 0.54 3.48 12.23
N ALA A 123 -0.08 2.74 13.15
CA ALA A 123 0.11 2.97 14.58
C ALA A 123 1.55 2.69 15.02
N VAL A 124 2.16 1.64 14.48
CA VAL A 124 3.56 1.25 14.74
C VAL A 124 4.52 2.35 14.29
N PHE A 125 4.41 2.83 13.04
CA PHE A 125 5.31 3.85 12.51
C PHE A 125 5.10 5.22 13.18
N ARG A 126 3.88 5.54 13.63
CA ARG A 126 3.63 6.75 14.43
C ARG A 126 4.36 6.71 15.77
N GLN A 127 4.23 5.61 16.52
CA GLN A 127 4.92 5.44 17.81
C GLN A 127 6.45 5.33 17.63
N ALA A 128 6.89 4.72 16.53
CA ALA A 128 8.31 4.65 16.17
C ALA A 128 8.96 6.02 16.05
N TRP A 129 8.26 7.00 15.47
CA TRP A 129 8.77 8.35 15.28
C TRP A 129 9.15 9.01 16.61
N ASP A 130 8.29 8.91 17.63
CA ASP A 130 8.53 9.50 18.95
C ASP A 130 9.79 8.94 19.63
N LEU A 131 10.17 7.70 19.30
CA LEU A 131 11.34 7.00 19.85
C LEU A 131 12.62 7.23 19.04
N ILE A 132 12.52 7.60 17.76
CA ILE A 132 13.64 7.59 16.81
C ILE A 132 13.97 8.94 16.18
N LYS A 133 13.14 9.99 16.37
CA LYS A 133 13.33 11.31 15.75
C LYS A 133 14.72 11.94 15.94
N ASP A 134 15.41 11.62 17.03
CA ASP A 134 16.75 12.11 17.33
C ASP A 134 17.89 11.18 16.88
N LYS A 135 17.58 10.14 16.09
CA LYS A 135 18.52 9.09 15.65
C LYS A 135 18.55 8.96 14.12
N PRO A 136 19.12 9.93 13.39
CA PRO A 136 19.06 9.98 11.92
C PRO A 136 19.78 8.84 11.18
N LYS A 137 20.60 8.06 11.87
CA LYS A 137 21.29 6.88 11.31
C LYS A 137 20.50 5.57 11.48
N SER A 138 19.34 5.63 12.13
CA SER A 138 18.50 4.46 12.31
C SER A 138 17.74 4.15 11.04
N VAL A 139 17.63 2.86 10.70
CA VAL A 139 16.82 2.45 9.54
C VAL A 139 15.34 2.83 9.73
N ALA A 140 14.83 2.79 10.96
CA ALA A 140 13.45 3.21 11.24
C ALA A 140 13.26 4.71 10.99
N TYR A 141 14.24 5.54 11.36
CA TYR A 141 14.22 6.97 11.04
C TYR A 141 14.19 7.18 9.54
N GLU A 142 15.12 6.56 8.80
CA GLU A 142 15.20 6.71 7.34
C GLU A 142 13.90 6.24 6.66
N MET A 143 13.30 5.13 7.10
CA MET A 143 12.02 4.64 6.56
C MET A 143 10.90 5.67 6.74
N ILE A 144 10.75 6.25 7.95
CA ILE A 144 9.71 7.23 8.27
C ILE A 144 9.96 8.54 7.51
N GLU A 145 11.16 9.10 7.65
CA GLU A 145 11.56 10.37 7.06
C GLU A 145 11.41 10.34 5.54
N SER A 146 11.68 9.20 4.92
CA SER A 146 11.58 9.08 3.46
C SER A 146 10.16 9.15 2.90
N THR A 147 9.16 9.22 3.79
CA THR A 147 7.74 9.37 3.47
C THR A 147 7.09 10.61 4.11
N SER A 148 7.87 11.49 4.75
CA SER A 148 7.36 12.69 5.45
C SER A 148 6.60 13.63 4.52
N ASP A 149 7.19 14.03 3.39
CA ASP A 149 6.55 14.87 2.36
C ASP A 149 5.18 14.33 1.91
N PHE A 150 5.01 13.00 1.92
CA PHE A 150 3.77 12.38 1.48
C PHE A 150 2.67 12.44 2.54
N ARG A 151 3.05 12.42 3.81
CA ARG A 151 2.13 12.65 4.91
C ARG A 151 1.66 14.11 4.92
N ASP A 152 2.56 15.05 4.64
CA ASP A 152 2.20 16.47 4.54
C ASP A 152 1.20 16.72 3.40
N ASP A 153 1.36 16.04 2.26
CA ASP A 153 0.37 16.09 1.17
C ASP A 153 -1.03 15.64 1.65
N ASN A 154 -1.12 14.56 2.46
CA ASN A 154 -2.40 14.06 3.01
C ASN A 154 -3.09 15.09 3.94
N GLU A 155 -2.30 15.83 4.71
CA GLU A 155 -2.76 16.85 5.66
C GLU A 155 -3.04 18.22 5.00
N SER A 156 -2.87 18.35 3.68
CA SER A 156 -3.10 19.59 2.94
C SER A 156 -4.57 20.02 2.91
N GLU A 157 -4.85 21.32 3.06
CA GLU A 157 -6.22 21.85 2.96
C GLU A 157 -6.68 22.04 1.50
N GLU A 158 -5.74 22.15 0.55
CA GLU A 158 -6.06 22.41 -0.85
C GLU A 158 -5.99 21.15 -1.70
N LEU A 159 -7.16 20.66 -2.11
CA LEU A 159 -7.25 19.56 -3.05
C LEU A 159 -6.76 19.99 -4.43
N ARG A 160 -6.11 19.07 -5.16
CA ARG A 160 -5.76 19.31 -6.57
C ARG A 160 -7.03 19.57 -7.39
N ARG A 161 -7.02 20.64 -8.19
CA ARG A 161 -8.10 21.00 -9.14
C ARG A 161 -8.65 19.83 -9.95
N ASP A 162 -7.77 19.00 -10.50
CA ASP A 162 -8.16 17.85 -11.32
C ASP A 162 -8.90 16.74 -10.54
N LEU A 163 -8.90 16.79 -9.20
CA LEU A 163 -9.59 15.84 -8.32
C LEU A 163 -10.79 16.46 -7.58
N GLU A 164 -10.97 17.79 -7.64
CA GLU A 164 -12.08 18.50 -6.96
C GLU A 164 -13.46 17.96 -7.37
N HIS A 165 -13.61 17.56 -8.63
CA HIS A 165 -14.84 16.95 -9.14
C HIS A 165 -15.21 15.61 -8.46
N LEU A 166 -14.27 14.94 -7.77
CA LEU A 166 -14.58 13.73 -6.98
C LEU A 166 -15.21 14.07 -5.62
N MET A 167 -15.13 15.34 -5.19
CA MET A 167 -15.79 15.86 -3.99
C MET A 167 -17.12 16.58 -4.32
N SER A 168 -17.39 16.89 -5.59
CA SER A 168 -18.62 17.59 -5.97
C SER A 168 -19.86 16.74 -5.69
N ARG A 169 -20.94 17.43 -5.31
CA ARG A 169 -22.27 16.87 -5.02
C ARG A 169 -23.34 17.68 -5.75
N GLU A 170 -23.38 17.51 -7.06
CA GLU A 170 -24.29 18.23 -7.95
C GLU A 170 -25.43 17.34 -8.46
N LYS A 171 -25.20 16.03 -8.55
CA LYS A 171 -26.19 15.08 -9.10
C LYS A 171 -27.07 14.48 -7.99
N PRO A 172 -28.31 14.03 -8.31
CA PRO A 172 -29.23 13.47 -7.32
C PRO A 172 -28.64 12.34 -6.46
N HIS A 173 -27.99 11.36 -7.08
CA HIS A 173 -27.37 10.22 -6.38
C HIS A 173 -26.21 10.63 -5.44
N GLU A 174 -25.56 11.76 -5.72
CA GLU A 174 -24.48 12.32 -4.88
C GLU A 174 -25.06 13.02 -3.65
N LEU A 175 -26.26 13.60 -3.78
CA LEU A 175 -26.99 14.28 -2.70
C LEU A 175 -27.62 13.28 -1.72
N GLU A 176 -27.91 12.06 -2.17
CA GLU A 176 -28.42 10.95 -1.34
C GLU A 176 -27.35 10.36 -0.40
N GLU A 177 -26.07 10.58 -0.71
CA GLU A 177 -24.96 10.09 0.11
C GLU A 177 -24.97 10.73 1.53
N PRO A 178 -24.85 9.94 2.61
CA PRO A 178 -24.63 10.47 3.94
C PRO A 178 -23.33 11.29 3.99
N TRP A 179 -23.43 12.55 4.37
CA TRP A 179 -22.32 13.49 4.30
C TRP A 179 -22.21 14.33 5.59
N ASP A 180 -21.35 13.86 6.49
CA ASP A 180 -20.92 14.60 7.67
C ASP A 180 -19.47 15.11 7.49
N SER A 181 -19.02 15.94 8.42
CA SER A 181 -17.66 16.51 8.37
C SER A 181 -16.57 15.45 8.44
N GLU A 182 -16.83 14.31 9.08
CA GLU A 182 -15.87 13.20 9.16
C GLU A 182 -15.73 12.48 7.81
N THR A 183 -16.85 12.28 7.11
CA THR A 183 -16.93 11.72 5.76
C THR A 183 -16.21 12.62 4.77
N GLU A 184 -16.48 13.93 4.82
CA GLU A 184 -15.80 14.92 3.97
C GLU A 184 -14.29 14.93 4.18
N ALA A 185 -13.84 14.99 5.45
CA ALA A 185 -12.42 14.95 5.78
C ALA A 185 -11.74 13.63 5.36
N ALA A 186 -12.45 12.50 5.48
CA ALA A 186 -11.94 11.20 5.09
C ALA A 186 -11.75 11.07 3.56
N TYR A 187 -12.69 11.58 2.76
CA TYR A 187 -12.54 11.65 1.31
C TYR A 187 -11.46 12.63 0.88
N ALA A 188 -11.43 13.83 1.48
CA ALA A 188 -10.42 14.83 1.20
C ALA A 188 -9.00 14.29 1.45
N GLY A 189 -8.74 13.66 2.61
CA GLY A 189 -7.42 13.08 2.91
C GLY A 189 -6.99 11.98 1.93
N ALA A 190 -7.91 11.08 1.56
CA ALA A 190 -7.62 10.05 0.56
C ALA A 190 -7.28 10.67 -0.81
N LEU A 191 -8.04 11.68 -1.24
CA LEU A 191 -7.81 12.39 -2.51
C LEU A 191 -6.55 13.25 -2.50
N ASN A 192 -6.23 13.90 -1.39
CA ASN A 192 -4.98 14.63 -1.20
C ASN A 192 -3.77 13.72 -1.36
N SER A 193 -3.81 12.54 -0.74
CA SER A 193 -2.78 11.52 -0.89
C SER A 193 -2.65 11.06 -2.36
N ILE A 194 -3.76 10.79 -3.05
CA ILE A 194 -3.76 10.46 -4.49
C ILE A 194 -3.16 11.61 -5.31
N GLY A 195 -3.54 12.86 -5.02
CA GLY A 195 -3.03 14.06 -5.66
C GLY A 195 -1.52 14.24 -5.44
N GLY A 196 -1.01 13.91 -4.27
CA GLY A 196 0.42 13.92 -3.93
C GLY A 196 1.22 12.86 -4.71
N ILE A 197 0.68 11.65 -4.89
CA ILE A 197 1.28 10.61 -5.75
C ILE A 197 1.32 11.10 -7.20
N TRP A 198 0.19 11.61 -7.69
CA TRP A 198 0.10 12.08 -9.05
C TRP A 198 1.05 13.26 -9.31
N LYS A 199 1.27 14.14 -8.32
CA LYS A 199 2.18 15.30 -8.46
C LYS A 199 3.62 14.83 -8.63
N ALA A 200 3.98 13.81 -7.87
CA ALA A 200 5.29 13.20 -7.95
C ALA A 200 5.51 12.50 -9.30
N LEU A 201 4.46 11.92 -9.90
CA LEU A 201 4.49 11.37 -11.27
C LEU A 201 4.73 12.47 -12.33
N ASP A 202 3.96 13.55 -12.28
CA ASP A 202 4.02 14.63 -13.28
C ASP A 202 5.36 15.37 -13.25
N SER A 203 5.99 15.47 -12.06
CA SER A 203 7.19 16.28 -11.84
C SER A 203 8.49 15.70 -12.42
N GLN A 204 8.47 14.53 -13.08
CA GLN A 204 9.66 13.79 -13.56
C GLN A 204 10.78 13.65 -12.50
N ARG A 205 10.46 13.76 -11.20
CA ARG A 205 11.42 13.46 -10.13
C ARG A 205 11.85 12.00 -10.29
N PRO A 206 13.10 11.64 -9.94
CA PRO A 206 13.56 10.25 -10.04
C PRO A 206 12.48 9.34 -9.45
N ALA A 207 12.04 8.36 -10.25
CA ALA A 207 10.85 7.54 -10.01
C ALA A 207 10.80 6.90 -8.61
N GLY A 208 11.94 6.87 -7.91
CA GLY A 208 12.09 6.29 -6.60
C GLY A 208 11.27 6.90 -5.46
N GLY A 209 10.73 8.11 -5.61
CA GLY A 209 9.76 8.66 -4.64
C GLY A 209 8.36 8.09 -4.82
N VAL A 210 7.90 7.97 -6.06
CA VAL A 210 6.50 7.67 -6.40
C VAL A 210 6.12 6.27 -5.93
N GLY A 211 6.96 5.27 -6.22
CA GLY A 211 6.66 3.87 -5.87
C GLY A 211 6.44 3.69 -4.37
N ARG A 212 7.24 4.37 -3.53
CA ARG A 212 7.06 4.35 -2.08
C ARG A 212 5.75 4.96 -1.63
N ARG A 213 5.38 6.11 -2.20
CA ARG A 213 4.11 6.79 -1.88
C ARG A 213 2.93 5.87 -2.17
N VAL A 214 2.95 5.19 -3.31
CA VAL A 214 1.93 4.20 -3.69
C VAL A 214 1.87 3.05 -2.67
N VAL A 215 3.01 2.49 -2.28
CA VAL A 215 3.07 1.36 -1.33
C VAL A 215 2.64 1.74 0.09
N VAL A 216 2.87 2.99 0.50
CA VAL A 216 2.57 3.50 1.84
C VAL A 216 1.18 4.12 1.93
N PHE A 217 0.57 4.53 0.82
CA PHE A 217 -0.78 5.10 0.78
C PHE A 217 -1.82 4.41 1.68
N PRO A 218 -1.94 3.07 1.70
CA PRO A 218 -2.95 2.40 2.51
C PRO A 218 -2.75 2.61 4.03
N MET A 219 -1.55 2.98 4.46
CA MET A 219 -1.25 3.34 5.86
C MET A 219 -1.78 4.74 6.21
N LEU A 220 -1.95 5.62 5.22
CA LEU A 220 -2.36 7.00 5.44
C LEU A 220 -3.88 7.18 5.40
N LEU A 221 -4.62 6.13 5.05
CA LEU A 221 -6.07 6.16 4.97
C LEU A 221 -6.70 6.40 6.34
N ASN A 222 -7.65 7.34 6.37
CA ASN A 222 -8.50 7.56 7.52
C ASN A 222 -9.35 6.30 7.78
N LYS A 223 -9.54 5.94 9.06
CA LYS A 223 -10.40 4.81 9.44
C LYS A 223 -11.81 4.94 8.84
N ARG A 224 -12.39 6.15 8.88
CA ARG A 224 -13.70 6.42 8.29
C ARG A 224 -13.73 6.15 6.80
N PHE A 225 -12.65 6.44 6.07
CA PHE A 225 -12.56 6.09 4.65
C PHE A 225 -12.58 4.56 4.46
N ALA A 226 -11.81 3.83 5.28
CA ALA A 226 -11.82 2.37 5.23
C ALA A 226 -13.20 1.78 5.56
N ASP A 227 -13.92 2.35 6.53
CA ASP A 227 -15.30 1.95 6.88
C ASP A 227 -16.24 2.19 5.68
N MET A 228 -16.13 3.33 5.00
CA MET A 228 -16.94 3.62 3.80
C MET A 228 -16.61 2.70 2.61
N VAL A 229 -15.35 2.27 2.49
CA VAL A 229 -14.95 1.24 1.52
C VAL A 229 -15.58 -0.11 1.88
N GLU A 230 -15.57 -0.50 3.16
CA GLU A 230 -16.20 -1.74 3.65
C GLU A 230 -17.73 -1.73 3.44
N GLU A 231 -18.36 -0.57 3.64
CA GLU A 231 -19.77 -0.31 3.34
C GLU A 231 -20.09 -0.31 1.83
N VAL A 232 -19.08 -0.45 0.97
CA VAL A 232 -19.22 -0.47 -0.50
C VAL A 232 -19.84 0.83 -1.02
N ARG A 233 -19.55 1.98 -0.37
CA ARG A 233 -20.06 3.27 -0.83
C ARG A 233 -19.51 3.62 -2.21
N PRO A 234 -20.35 3.99 -3.20
CA PRO A 234 -19.89 4.22 -4.56
C PRO A 234 -18.75 5.24 -4.68
N ARG A 235 -18.83 6.39 -4.00
CA ARG A 235 -17.77 7.41 -4.00
C ARG A 235 -16.46 6.88 -3.42
N ALA A 236 -16.52 6.17 -2.29
CA ALA A 236 -15.34 5.56 -1.68
C ALA A 236 -14.64 4.58 -2.63
N LEU A 237 -15.42 3.76 -3.34
CA LEU A 237 -14.89 2.84 -4.34
C LEU A 237 -14.31 3.56 -5.57
N VAL A 238 -14.94 4.63 -6.04
CA VAL A 238 -14.39 5.49 -7.10
C VAL A 238 -13.02 6.03 -6.69
N ILE A 239 -12.90 6.59 -5.48
CA ILE A 239 -11.62 7.12 -4.95
C ILE A 239 -10.59 6.00 -4.82
N LEU A 240 -10.99 4.83 -4.31
CA LEU A 240 -10.10 3.67 -4.22
C LEU A 240 -9.64 3.18 -5.61
N ALA A 241 -10.50 3.24 -6.63
CA ALA A 241 -10.14 2.91 -8.01
C ALA A 241 -9.11 3.90 -8.60
N HIS A 242 -9.14 5.18 -8.22
CA HIS A 242 -8.10 6.14 -8.60
C HIS A 242 -6.74 5.76 -8.02
N TYR A 243 -6.71 5.32 -6.76
CA TYR A 243 -5.49 4.75 -6.18
C TYR A 243 -5.04 3.49 -6.93
N PHE A 244 -5.94 2.56 -7.25
CA PHE A 244 -5.57 1.33 -7.95
C PHE A 244 -5.07 1.57 -9.39
N ALA A 245 -5.55 2.61 -10.06
CA ALA A 245 -4.98 3.06 -11.33
C ALA A 245 -3.52 3.52 -11.17
N LEU A 246 -3.21 4.25 -10.10
CA LEU A 246 -1.82 4.61 -9.77
C LEU A 246 -0.98 3.39 -9.38
N LEU A 247 -1.56 2.39 -8.71
CA LEU A 247 -0.86 1.15 -8.36
C LEU A 247 -0.35 0.40 -9.61
N ALA A 248 -1.03 0.56 -10.76
CA ALA A 248 -0.63 -0.07 -12.02
C ALA A 248 0.76 0.32 -12.52
N ILE A 249 1.31 1.47 -12.10
CA ILE A 249 2.69 1.85 -12.44
C ILE A 249 3.72 0.87 -11.86
N LEU A 250 3.36 0.16 -10.80
CA LEU A 250 4.19 -0.82 -10.13
C LEU A 250 3.88 -2.26 -10.54
N SER A 251 3.14 -2.47 -11.64
CA SER A 251 2.75 -3.83 -12.05
C SER A 251 3.92 -4.75 -12.42
N ARG A 252 5.11 -4.20 -12.68
CA ARG A 252 6.35 -4.98 -12.88
C ARG A 252 6.95 -5.50 -11.57
N VAL A 253 6.55 -4.94 -10.43
CA VAL A 253 6.97 -5.42 -9.11
C VAL A 253 6.15 -6.67 -8.80
N TRP A 254 6.82 -7.82 -8.72
CA TRP A 254 6.16 -9.13 -8.66
C TRP A 254 5.14 -9.27 -7.53
N TRP A 255 5.40 -8.63 -6.38
CA TRP A 255 4.52 -8.71 -5.22
C TRP A 255 3.31 -7.77 -5.30
N ILE A 256 3.27 -6.87 -6.29
CA ILE A 256 2.11 -6.02 -6.63
C ILE A 256 1.37 -6.61 -7.84
N GLY A 257 2.10 -6.93 -8.91
CA GLY A 257 1.57 -7.53 -10.12
C GLY A 257 0.41 -6.73 -10.74
N ASP A 258 -0.57 -7.43 -11.28
CA ASP A 258 -1.74 -6.85 -11.96
C ASP A 258 -2.89 -6.46 -11.00
N SER A 259 -2.62 -6.38 -9.69
CA SER A 259 -3.62 -6.08 -8.66
C SER A 259 -4.38 -4.78 -8.93
N GLY A 260 -3.68 -3.69 -9.24
CA GLY A 260 -4.30 -2.39 -9.56
C GLY A 260 -5.31 -2.48 -10.72
N PRO A 261 -4.89 -2.89 -11.93
CA PRO A 261 -5.80 -3.05 -13.06
C PRO A 261 -6.98 -3.99 -12.79
N ARG A 262 -6.77 -5.08 -12.04
CA ARG A 262 -7.83 -6.03 -11.69
C ARG A 262 -8.87 -5.42 -10.76
N GLU A 263 -8.44 -4.71 -9.73
CA GLU A 263 -9.33 -4.03 -8.78
C GLU A 263 -10.13 -2.92 -9.45
N VAL A 264 -9.51 -2.09 -10.30
CA VAL A 264 -10.25 -1.05 -11.06
C VAL A 264 -11.36 -1.66 -11.91
N ARG A 265 -11.08 -2.77 -12.63
CA ARG A 265 -12.10 -3.44 -13.45
C ARG A 265 -13.21 -4.05 -12.60
N ALA A 266 -12.87 -4.63 -11.44
CA ALA A 266 -13.85 -5.24 -10.56
C ALA A 266 -14.76 -4.18 -9.89
N ILE A 267 -14.19 -3.05 -9.45
CA ILE A 267 -14.95 -1.89 -8.97
C ILE A 267 -15.87 -1.35 -10.06
N ALA A 268 -15.35 -1.18 -11.28
CA ALA A 268 -16.15 -0.73 -12.41
C ALA A 268 -17.30 -1.67 -12.74
N ALA A 269 -17.17 -2.98 -12.50
CA ALA A 269 -18.23 -3.95 -12.78
C ALA A 269 -19.40 -3.92 -11.78
N ILE A 270 -19.18 -3.36 -10.58
CA ILE A 270 -20.21 -3.34 -9.51
C ILE A 270 -20.72 -1.93 -9.19
N LEU A 271 -20.04 -0.89 -9.68
CA LEU A 271 -20.52 0.48 -9.53
C LEU A 271 -21.78 0.74 -10.37
N PRO A 272 -22.79 1.41 -9.81
CA PRO A 272 -23.95 1.87 -10.57
C PRO A 272 -23.55 2.78 -11.74
N ASP A 273 -24.36 2.80 -12.79
CA ASP A 273 -24.09 3.52 -14.04
C ASP A 273 -23.84 5.01 -13.82
N GLU A 274 -24.53 5.63 -12.86
CA GLU A 274 -24.42 7.06 -12.59
C GLU A 274 -23.04 7.48 -12.02
N TRP A 275 -22.28 6.54 -11.46
CA TRP A 275 -20.91 6.75 -10.95
C TRP A 275 -19.82 6.43 -11.99
N GLN A 276 -20.18 5.77 -13.10
CA GLN A 276 -19.20 5.26 -14.08
C GLN A 276 -18.34 6.34 -14.72
N GLY A 277 -18.89 7.54 -14.93
CA GLY A 277 -18.16 8.66 -15.51
C GLY A 277 -16.99 9.14 -14.64
N LEU A 278 -17.04 8.91 -13.33
CA LEU A 278 -15.92 9.22 -12.43
C LEU A 278 -14.77 8.20 -12.57
N LEU A 279 -14.96 7.10 -13.30
CA LEU A 279 -13.90 6.11 -13.58
C LEU A 279 -13.18 6.35 -14.90
N ASP A 280 -13.48 7.41 -15.65
CA ASP A 280 -12.86 7.69 -16.94
C ASP A 280 -11.34 7.92 -16.80
N TRP A 281 -10.91 8.67 -15.79
CA TRP A 281 -9.48 8.86 -15.51
C TRP A 281 -8.78 7.56 -15.13
N PRO A 282 -9.27 6.76 -14.14
CA PRO A 282 -8.69 5.45 -13.85
C PRO A 282 -8.57 4.56 -15.08
N LYS A 283 -9.64 4.46 -15.90
CA LYS A 283 -9.65 3.64 -17.12
C LYS A 283 -8.61 4.10 -18.13
N ARG A 284 -8.45 5.41 -18.32
CA ARG A 284 -7.47 6.01 -19.24
C ARG A 284 -6.03 5.74 -18.79
N ILE A 285 -5.72 5.92 -17.50
CA ILE A 285 -4.39 5.62 -16.94
C ILE A 285 -4.01 4.16 -17.21
N LEU A 286 -4.95 3.23 -17.03
CA LEU A 286 -4.71 1.82 -17.34
C LEU A 286 -4.41 1.57 -18.82
N GLN A 287 -5.05 2.30 -19.74
CA GLN A 287 -4.79 2.19 -21.18
C GLN A 287 -3.41 2.75 -21.55
N GLU A 288 -3.06 3.94 -21.05
CA GLU A 288 -1.79 4.62 -21.35
C GLU A 288 -0.58 3.82 -20.81
N HIS A 289 -0.68 3.24 -19.62
CA HIS A 289 0.42 2.46 -19.02
C HIS A 289 0.54 1.03 -19.55
N TYR A 290 -0.54 0.40 -20.05
CA TYR A 290 -0.43 -0.90 -20.74
C TYR A 290 0.36 -0.78 -22.06
N VAL A 291 0.12 0.28 -22.83
CA VAL A 291 0.81 0.53 -24.12
C VAL A 291 2.31 0.86 -23.92
N ALA A 292 2.68 1.51 -22.81
CA ALA A 292 4.09 1.77 -22.49
C ALA A 292 4.87 0.52 -22.06
N VAL A 293 4.18 -0.54 -21.62
CA VAL A 293 4.77 -1.80 -21.17
C VAL A 293 4.97 -2.78 -22.34
N GLU A 294 4.05 -2.84 -23.30
CA GLU A 294 4.19 -3.67 -24.52
C GLU A 294 5.28 -3.16 -25.48
N ASN A 295 5.53 -1.84 -25.53
CA ASN A 295 6.54 -1.25 -26.42
C ASN A 295 7.98 -1.27 -25.86
N LYS A 296 8.24 -2.02 -24.77
CA LYS A 296 9.56 -2.15 -24.13
C LYS A 296 10.03 -3.60 -24.00
N GLU A 297 9.47 -4.51 -24.80
CA GLU A 297 10.05 -5.85 -25.05
C GLU A 297 11.09 -5.81 -26.17
#